data_AF-A0A157G770-F1
#
_entry.id   AF-A0A157G770-F1
#
_cell.length_a   1.000
_cell.length_b   1.000
_cell.length_c   1.000
_cell.angle_alpha   90.00
_cell.angle_beta   90.00
_cell.angle_gamma   90.00
#
_symmetry.space_group_name_H-M   'P 1'
#
loop_
_entity.id
_entity.type
_entity.pdbx_description
1 polymer ?
#
loop_
_entity_poly.entity_id
_entity_poly.type
_entity_poly.pdbx_seq_one_letter_code
_entity_poly.pdbx_strand_id
1 'polypeptide(L)'
;MRCLREKLAQANLKLGRNYPEPKIVYQQRGTAAGTAWLESYEIRLNPVLMMENQQAFIEEVVPHELAHLLVWKHFGRVAPHGKEWKWMMEAVLGVPARRTHQFELESVRRNTFPYRCQCQQHQLTVRRHNRVVRGEATYRCVKCGEPLVAE
;
A
#
# COMPACT_ATOMS: atom_id res chain seq x y z
N MET A 1 -6.40 12.04 -12.28
CA MET A 1 -6.79 12.54 -10.94
C MET A 1 -6.29 13.99 -10.78
N ARG A 2 -7.05 14.92 -10.18
CA ARG A 2 -6.69 16.37 -10.14
C ARG A 2 -5.44 16.65 -9.30
N CYS A 3 -5.42 16.17 -8.06
CA CYS A 3 -4.30 16.39 -7.13
C CYS A 3 -2.95 15.89 -7.67
N LEU A 4 -2.95 14.75 -8.37
CA LEU A 4 -1.76 14.23 -9.06
C LEU A 4 -1.17 15.27 -10.02
N ARG A 5 -2.00 15.80 -10.92
CA ARG A 5 -1.58 16.76 -11.95
C ARG A 5 -1.10 18.07 -11.32
N GLU A 6 -1.75 18.54 -10.27
CA GLU A 6 -1.34 19.73 -9.53
C GLU A 6 0.03 19.55 -8.87
N LYS A 7 0.25 18.43 -8.18
CA LYS A 7 1.54 18.12 -7.53
C LYS A 7 2.67 17.85 -8.54
N LEU A 8 2.36 17.19 -9.66
CA LEU A 8 3.29 17.00 -10.76
C LEU A 8 3.69 18.34 -11.38
N ALA A 9 2.73 19.23 -11.66
CA ALA A 9 3.00 20.56 -12.19
C ALA A 9 3.85 21.39 -11.22
N GLN A 10 3.55 21.32 -9.91
CA GLN A 10 4.35 21.97 -8.87
C GLN A 10 5.80 21.46 -8.87
N ALA A 11 6.00 20.14 -8.97
CA ALA A 11 7.33 19.55 -9.04
C ALA A 11 8.08 19.95 -10.31
N ASN A 12 7.41 19.92 -11.47
CA ASN A 12 7.97 20.35 -12.74
C ASN A 12 8.44 21.81 -12.70
N LEU A 13 7.61 22.70 -12.14
CA LEU A 13 7.95 24.10 -11.97
C LEU A 13 9.16 24.28 -11.05
N LYS A 14 9.15 23.70 -9.84
CA LYS A 14 10.24 23.85 -8.87
C LYS A 14 11.56 23.25 -9.32
N LEU A 15 11.52 22.18 -10.12
CA LEU A 15 12.70 21.45 -10.55
C LEU A 15 13.18 21.84 -11.96
N GLY A 16 12.47 22.75 -12.64
CA GLY A 16 12.79 23.13 -14.03
C GLY A 16 12.77 21.93 -14.97
N ARG A 17 11.84 20.99 -14.77
CA ARG A 17 11.75 19.72 -15.49
C ARG A 17 10.35 19.48 -16.02
N ASN A 18 10.22 18.49 -16.90
CA ASN A 18 8.95 18.04 -17.42
C ASN A 18 8.82 16.52 -17.28
N TYR A 19 8.45 16.06 -16.09
CA TYR A 19 8.16 14.66 -15.84
C TYR A 19 6.81 14.27 -16.48
N PRO A 20 6.70 13.07 -17.07
CA PRO A 20 5.43 12.59 -17.61
C PRO A 20 4.39 12.39 -16.50
N GLU A 21 3.10 12.37 -16.84
CA GLU A 21 2.06 12.01 -15.88
C GLU A 21 2.08 10.49 -15.61
N PRO A 22 2.19 10.04 -14.35
CA PRO A 22 2.15 8.62 -14.05
C PRO A 22 0.74 8.06 -14.20
N LYS A 23 0.65 6.80 -14.61
CA LYS A 23 -0.63 6.11 -14.74
C LYS A 23 -1.18 5.75 -13.37
N ILE A 24 -2.46 6.07 -13.12
CA ILE A 24 -3.19 5.62 -11.93
C ILE A 24 -3.87 4.28 -12.21
N VAL A 25 -3.70 3.31 -11.31
CA VAL A 25 -4.34 1.99 -11.39
C VAL A 25 -5.03 1.66 -10.07
N TYR A 26 -6.29 1.23 -10.11
CA TYR A 26 -7.10 0.91 -8.90
C TYR A 26 -7.12 -0.58 -8.61
N GLN A 27 -5.95 -1.20 -8.47
CA GLN A 27 -5.81 -2.65 -8.30
C GLN A 27 -5.08 -3.03 -7.01
N GLN A 28 -4.66 -2.07 -6.18
CA GLN A 28 -4.02 -2.37 -4.91
C GLN A 28 -5.02 -3.07 -3.97
N ARG A 29 -4.56 -4.11 -3.28
CA ARG A 29 -5.37 -4.91 -2.35
C ARG A 29 -4.72 -4.98 -0.97
N GLY A 30 -5.50 -5.43 0.01
CA GLY A 30 -5.06 -5.57 1.39
C GLY A 30 -5.00 -4.21 2.10
N THR A 31 -4.06 -4.06 3.03
CA THR A 31 -4.00 -2.90 3.93
C THR A 31 -3.13 -1.75 3.41
N ALA A 32 -2.46 -1.92 2.27
CA ALA A 32 -1.71 -0.84 1.64
C ALA A 32 -2.66 0.10 0.91
N ALA A 33 -2.57 1.39 1.19
CA ALA A 33 -3.38 2.43 0.55
C ALA A 33 -2.91 2.75 -0.87
N GLY A 34 -1.59 2.84 -1.06
CA GLY A 34 -0.93 3.13 -2.33
C GLY A 34 0.37 2.35 -2.48
N THR A 35 0.83 2.19 -3.72
CA THR A 35 2.21 1.80 -4.05
C THR A 35 2.67 2.47 -5.34
N ALA A 36 3.94 2.88 -5.38
CA ALA A 36 4.62 3.35 -6.57
C ALA A 36 5.37 2.21 -7.28
N TRP A 37 5.13 2.06 -8.58
CA TRP A 37 5.79 1.08 -9.43
C TRP A 37 6.72 1.83 -10.39
N LEU A 38 8.01 1.83 -10.04
CA LEU A 38 9.02 2.73 -10.63
C LEU A 38 9.19 2.49 -12.14
N GLU A 39 9.43 1.25 -12.55
CA GLU A 39 9.74 0.89 -13.95
C GLU A 39 8.58 1.16 -14.90
N SER A 40 7.36 0.77 -14.50
CA SER A 40 6.14 1.02 -15.27
C SER A 40 5.58 2.44 -15.09
N TYR A 41 6.18 3.23 -14.20
CA TYR A 41 5.76 4.58 -13.85
C TYR A 41 4.27 4.69 -13.48
N GLU A 42 3.83 3.77 -12.61
CA GLU A 42 2.43 3.67 -12.15
C GLU A 42 2.31 4.01 -10.66
N ILE A 43 1.18 4.61 -10.29
CA ILE A 43 0.71 4.66 -8.90
C ILE A 43 -0.50 3.73 -8.80
N ARG A 44 -0.40 2.72 -7.92
CA ARG A 44 -1.48 1.78 -7.66
C ARG A 44 -2.18 2.14 -6.35
N LEU A 45 -3.48 2.38 -6.41
CA LEU A 45 -4.30 2.79 -5.28
C LEU A 45 -5.29 1.69 -4.89
N ASN A 46 -5.59 1.62 -3.60
CA ASN A 46 -6.58 0.70 -3.07
C ASN A 46 -7.96 1.35 -3.17
N PRO A 47 -8.86 0.86 -4.04
CA PRO A 47 -10.13 1.52 -4.30
C PRO A 47 -11.03 1.55 -3.06
N VAL A 48 -11.01 0.52 -2.21
CA VAL A 48 -11.84 0.47 -0.99
C VAL A 48 -11.39 1.54 0.00
N LEU A 49 -10.10 1.52 0.35
CA LEU A 49 -9.54 2.54 1.26
C LEU A 49 -9.68 3.95 0.70
N MET A 50 -9.58 4.13 -0.62
CA MET A 50 -9.74 5.43 -1.26
C MET A 50 -11.18 5.95 -1.13
N MET A 51 -12.19 5.10 -1.36
CA MET A 51 -13.59 5.51 -1.21
C MET A 51 -13.92 5.92 0.22
N GLU A 52 -13.32 5.25 1.20
CA GLU A 52 -13.52 5.50 2.63
C GLU A 52 -12.71 6.69 3.16
N ASN A 53 -11.58 7.02 2.52
CA ASN A 53 -10.61 8.01 3.01
C ASN A 53 -10.20 9.02 1.91
N GLN A 54 -11.16 9.51 1.13
CA GLN A 54 -10.90 10.31 -0.08
C GLN A 54 -9.95 11.49 0.15
N GLN A 55 -10.18 12.28 1.21
CA GLN A 55 -9.36 13.45 1.51
C GLN A 55 -7.91 13.07 1.82
N ALA A 56 -7.70 12.04 2.63
CA ALA A 56 -6.36 11.56 2.95
C ALA A 56 -5.62 11.00 1.73
N PHE A 57 -6.34 10.40 0.77
CA PHE A 57 -5.74 10.00 -0.50
C PHE A 57 -5.27 11.19 -1.33
N ILE A 58 -6.08 12.25 -1.38
CA ILE A 58 -5.78 13.49 -2.10
C ILE A 58 -4.59 14.21 -1.48
N GLU A 59 -4.58 14.35 -0.16
CA GLU A 59 -3.62 15.17 0.58
C GLU A 59 -2.31 14.45 0.88
N GLU A 60 -2.37 13.14 1.11
CA GLU A 60 -1.23 12.39 1.63
C GLU A 60 -0.80 11.23 0.72
N VAL A 61 -1.69 10.29 0.38
CA VAL A 61 -1.31 9.04 -0.32
C VAL A 61 -0.82 9.31 -1.75
N VAL A 62 -1.56 10.08 -2.55
CA VAL A 62 -1.19 10.34 -3.95
C VAL A 62 0.12 11.15 -4.03
N PRO A 63 0.31 12.23 -3.25
CA PRO A 63 1.61 12.91 -3.20
C PRO A 63 2.75 12.01 -2.72
N HIS A 64 2.49 11.11 -1.75
CA HIS A 64 3.47 10.15 -1.25
C HIS A 64 3.98 9.22 -2.36
N GLU A 65 3.06 8.58 -3.09
CA GLU A 65 3.43 7.66 -4.17
C GLU A 65 4.07 8.40 -5.36
N LEU A 66 3.58 9.61 -5.68
CA LEU A 66 4.21 10.46 -6.68
C LEU A 66 5.67 10.80 -6.29
N ALA A 67 5.93 11.10 -5.01
CA ALA A 67 7.29 11.41 -4.55
C ALA A 67 8.26 10.26 -4.80
N HIS A 68 7.86 9.00 -4.61
CA HIS A 68 8.71 7.85 -4.96
C HIS A 68 9.09 7.82 -6.44
N LEU A 69 8.11 8.04 -7.33
CA LEU A 69 8.35 8.07 -8.77
C LEU A 69 9.28 9.22 -9.18
N LEU A 70 9.06 10.41 -8.62
CA LEU A 70 9.88 11.59 -8.90
C LEU A 70 11.30 11.44 -8.37
N VAL A 71 11.47 10.92 -7.16
CA VAL A 71 12.79 10.63 -6.57
C VAL A 71 13.55 9.67 -7.45
N TRP A 72 12.92 8.59 -7.92
CA TRP A 72 13.56 7.64 -8.81
C TRP A 72 13.99 8.29 -10.14
N LYS A 73 13.15 9.13 -10.75
CA LYS A 73 13.50 9.86 -11.98
C LYS A 73 14.58 10.92 -11.77
N HIS A 74 14.68 11.50 -10.58
CA HIS A 74 15.60 12.59 -10.30
C HIS A 74 16.97 12.09 -9.82
N PHE A 75 16.99 11.11 -8.92
CA PHE A 75 18.19 10.62 -8.23
C PHE A 75 18.56 9.18 -8.57
N GLY A 76 17.70 8.43 -9.27
CA GLY A 76 17.89 7.01 -9.50
C GLY A 76 17.58 6.16 -8.27
N ARG A 77 18.31 5.05 -8.09
CA ARG A 77 18.06 4.11 -7.00
C ARG A 77 18.63 4.65 -5.68
N VAL A 78 17.75 5.04 -4.77
CA VAL A 78 18.07 5.49 -3.41
C VAL A 78 17.22 4.75 -2.38
N ALA A 79 17.51 4.95 -1.09
CA ALA A 79 16.72 4.36 -0.02
C ALA A 79 15.28 4.90 -0.02
N PRO A 80 14.25 4.03 0.13
CA PRO A 80 12.87 4.50 0.23
C PRO A 80 12.71 5.34 1.49
N HIS A 81 11.97 6.45 1.37
CA HIS A 81 11.74 7.41 2.45
C HIS A 81 13.03 8.01 3.07
N GLY A 82 14.14 8.00 2.31
CA GLY A 82 15.41 8.64 2.69
C GLY A 82 15.37 10.17 2.58
N LYS A 83 16.55 10.81 2.68
CA LYS A 83 16.69 12.27 2.64
C LYS A 83 16.15 12.88 1.34
N GLU A 84 16.36 12.21 0.21
CA GLU A 84 15.88 12.62 -1.12
C GLU A 84 14.35 12.61 -1.18
N TRP A 85 13.74 11.58 -0.60
CA TRP A 85 12.28 11.47 -0.54
C TRP A 85 11.67 12.50 0.40
N LYS A 86 12.27 12.71 1.59
CA LYS A 86 11.84 13.76 2.51
C LYS A 86 11.92 15.15 1.87
N TRP A 87 13.02 15.43 1.17
CA TRP A 87 13.18 16.67 0.41
C TRP A 87 12.14 16.81 -0.70
N MET A 88 11.87 15.73 -1.46
CA MET A 88 10.83 15.74 -2.48
C MET A 88 9.45 16.04 -1.88
N MET A 89 9.11 15.41 -0.76
CA MET A 89 7.83 15.64 -0.07
C MET A 89 7.71 17.09 0.43
N GLU A 90 8.67 17.54 1.22
CA GLU A 90 8.56 18.80 1.97
C GLU A 90 8.94 20.02 1.11
N ALA A 91 10.12 19.98 0.49
CA ALA A 91 10.65 21.13 -0.24
C ALA A 91 10.07 21.25 -1.66
N VAL A 92 9.79 20.13 -2.32
CA VAL A 92 9.24 20.14 -3.68
C VAL A 92 7.72 20.11 -3.66
N LEU A 93 7.09 19.07 -3.09
CA LEU A 93 5.64 18.86 -3.12
C LEU A 93 4.88 19.64 -2.04
N GLY A 94 5.56 20.17 -1.02
CA GLY A 94 4.92 20.92 0.07
C GLY A 94 3.96 20.07 0.89
N VAL A 95 4.24 18.78 1.04
CA VAL A 95 3.46 17.81 1.81
C VAL A 95 4.34 17.28 2.95
N PRO A 96 3.84 17.18 4.20
CA PRO A 96 4.62 16.58 5.28
C PRO A 96 5.10 15.17 4.94
N ALA A 97 6.36 14.85 5.26
CA ALA A 97 6.97 13.56 4.96
C ALA A 97 6.51 12.43 5.92
N ARG A 98 5.20 12.21 6.03
CA ARG A 98 4.61 11.12 6.82
C ARG A 98 4.76 9.79 6.07
N ARG A 99 5.33 8.79 6.74
CA ARG A 99 5.54 7.45 6.16
C ARG A 99 4.32 6.56 6.26
N THR A 100 3.49 6.78 7.29
CA THR A 100 2.38 5.91 7.66
C THR A 100 1.11 6.73 7.77
N HIS A 101 0.04 6.22 7.15
CA HIS A 101 -1.32 6.69 7.37
C HIS A 101 -2.03 5.68 8.27
N GLN A 102 -2.90 6.16 9.17
CA GLN A 102 -3.74 5.30 9.99
C GLN A 102 -5.16 5.35 9.43
N PHE A 103 -5.49 4.38 8.59
CA PHE A 103 -6.86 4.19 8.09
C PHE A 103 -7.54 3.10 8.89
N GLU A 104 -8.86 3.22 9.04
CA GLU A 104 -9.67 2.08 9.43
C GLU A 104 -9.51 0.98 8.39
N LEU A 105 -9.19 -0.22 8.86
CA LEU A 105 -8.84 -1.34 7.97
C LEU A 105 -9.94 -2.38 7.90
N GLU A 106 -11.04 -2.27 8.64
CA GLU A 106 -12.06 -3.33 8.74
C GLU A 106 -12.59 -3.78 7.38
N SER A 107 -12.83 -2.84 6.47
CA SER A 107 -13.29 -3.07 5.10
C SER A 107 -12.30 -3.81 4.20
N VAL A 108 -11.00 -3.74 4.51
CA VAL A 108 -9.91 -4.36 3.75
C VAL A 108 -9.12 -5.40 4.55
N ARG A 109 -9.50 -5.63 5.81
CA ARG A 109 -8.90 -6.63 6.68
C ARG A 109 -9.08 -7.96 5.97
N ARG A 110 -7.99 -8.72 5.93
CA ARG A 110 -7.99 -10.02 5.27
C ARG A 110 -9.08 -10.86 5.93
N ASN A 111 -10.01 -11.38 5.12
CA ASN A 111 -10.90 -12.45 5.55
C ASN A 111 -10.05 -13.50 6.27
N THR A 112 -10.31 -13.69 7.56
CA THR A 112 -9.80 -14.85 8.27
C THR A 112 -10.86 -15.92 8.24
N PHE A 113 -10.42 -17.15 8.07
CA PHE A 113 -11.29 -18.31 8.06
C PHE A 113 -11.22 -18.95 9.45
N PRO A 114 -12.36 -19.19 10.11
CA PRO A 114 -12.38 -19.86 11.39
C PRO A 114 -11.93 -21.31 11.22
N TYR A 115 -11.00 -21.71 12.08
CA TYR A 115 -10.55 -23.08 12.25
C TYR A 115 -10.60 -23.41 13.73
N ARG A 116 -10.74 -24.69 14.07
CA ARG A 116 -10.68 -25.16 15.45
C ARG A 116 -9.74 -26.33 15.59
N CYS A 117 -9.18 -26.46 16.78
CA CYS A 117 -8.63 -27.72 17.27
C CYS A 117 -9.42 -28.13 18.52
N GLN A 118 -9.00 -29.18 19.21
CA GLN A 118 -9.67 -29.63 20.43
C GLN A 118 -9.57 -28.63 21.60
N CYS A 119 -8.62 -27.68 21.56
CA CYS A 119 -8.39 -26.79 22.70
C CYS A 119 -8.80 -25.33 22.49
N GLN A 120 -9.03 -24.87 21.25
CA GLN A 120 -9.41 -23.48 20.95
C GLN A 120 -9.81 -23.26 19.48
N GLN A 121 -10.38 -22.08 19.20
CA GLN A 121 -10.54 -21.53 17.86
C GLN A 121 -9.29 -20.78 17.39
N HIS A 122 -9.15 -20.70 16.08
CA HIS A 122 -8.05 -20.07 15.35
C HIS A 122 -8.60 -19.33 14.14
N GLN A 123 -7.86 -18.30 13.72
CA GLN A 123 -8.20 -17.52 12.54
C GLN A 123 -7.07 -17.70 11.51
N LEU A 124 -7.34 -18.47 10.45
CA LEU A 124 -6.37 -18.65 9.37
C LEU A 124 -6.53 -17.55 8.33
N THR A 125 -5.42 -16.93 7.93
CA THR A 125 -5.42 -15.99 6.80
C THR A 125 -5.83 -16.71 5.52
N VAL A 126 -6.39 -15.99 4.54
CA VAL A 126 -6.71 -16.51 3.19
C VAL A 126 -5.59 -17.38 2.61
N ARG A 127 -4.32 -16.98 2.77
CA ARG A 127 -3.18 -17.76 2.26
C ARG A 127 -3.08 -19.13 2.92
N ARG A 128 -3.21 -19.20 4.25
CA ARG A 128 -3.17 -20.47 4.99
C ARG A 128 -4.39 -21.32 4.66
N HIS A 129 -5.59 -20.71 4.66
CA HIS A 129 -6.82 -21.39 4.26
C HIS A 129 -6.72 -22.01 2.85
N ASN A 130 -6.29 -21.24 1.85
CA ASN A 130 -6.14 -21.73 0.47
C ASN A 130 -5.15 -22.88 0.35
N ARG A 131 -4.06 -22.89 1.14
CA ARG A 131 -3.13 -24.02 1.18
C ARG A 131 -3.77 -25.28 1.77
N VAL A 132 -4.61 -25.14 2.79
CA VAL A 132 -5.38 -26.27 3.34
C VAL A 132 -6.37 -26.79 2.30
N VAL A 133 -7.15 -25.91 1.66
CA VAL A 133 -8.15 -26.29 0.63
C VAL A 133 -7.51 -27.01 -0.55
N ARG A 134 -6.28 -26.63 -0.94
CA ARG A 134 -5.53 -27.30 -2.01
C ARG A 134 -4.79 -28.57 -1.55
N GLY A 135 -4.86 -28.95 -0.28
CA GLY A 135 -4.12 -30.08 0.28
C GLY A 135 -2.60 -29.85 0.40
N GLU A 136 -2.11 -28.62 0.21
CA GLU A 136 -0.69 -28.25 0.23
C GLU A 136 -0.13 -28.08 1.66
N ALA A 137 -0.99 -28.00 2.67
CA ALA A 137 -0.59 -27.84 4.06
C ALA A 137 -1.63 -28.35 5.04
N THR A 138 -1.17 -28.98 6.13
CA THR A 138 -1.94 -29.16 7.36
C THR A 138 -1.29 -28.32 8.45
N TYR A 139 -2.06 -27.45 9.08
CA TYR A 139 -1.58 -26.63 10.19
C TYR A 139 -1.94 -27.29 11.52
N ARG A 140 -1.09 -27.13 12.54
CA ARG A 140 -1.30 -27.66 13.90
C ARG A 140 -1.34 -26.54 14.92
N CYS A 141 -2.09 -26.77 16.00
CA CYS A 141 -2.14 -25.86 17.14
C CYS A 141 -0.81 -25.91 17.90
N VAL A 142 -0.26 -24.75 18.25
CA VAL A 142 0.99 -24.67 19.04
C VAL A 142 0.81 -25.09 20.49
N LYS A 143 -0.43 -25.12 20.99
CA LYS A 143 -0.76 -25.49 22.39
C LYS A 143 -0.97 -26.98 22.57
N CYS A 144 -1.78 -27.62 21.73
CA CYS A 144 -2.11 -29.03 21.86
C CYS A 144 -1.49 -29.93 20.78
N GLY A 145 -0.86 -29.38 19.73
CA GLY A 145 -0.29 -30.16 18.63
C GLY A 145 -1.30 -30.74 17.62
N GLU A 146 -2.60 -30.66 17.94
CA GLU A 146 -3.66 -31.19 17.08
C GLU A 146 -3.82 -30.42 15.77
N PRO A 147 -4.22 -31.08 14.68
CA PRO A 147 -4.46 -30.43 13.40
C PRO A 147 -5.63 -29.46 13.50
N LEU A 148 -5.51 -28.34 12.80
CA LEU A 148 -6.58 -27.36 12.66
C LEU A 148 -7.57 -27.84 11.61
N VAL A 149 -8.84 -27.96 11.99
CA VAL A 149 -9.95 -28.28 11.09
C VAL A 149 -10.77 -27.02 10.82
N ALA A 150 -11.27 -26.86 9.59
CA ALA A 150 -12.18 -25.76 9.26
C ALA A 150 -13.47 -25.93 10.08
N GLU A 151 -14.02 -24.81 10.55
CA GLU A 151 -15.32 -24.78 11.22
C GLU A 151 -16.48 -24.88 10.21
#